data_AF-A0A5N9AA01-F1
#
_entry.id   AF-A0A5N9AA01-F1
#
_cell.length_a   1.000
_cell.length_b   1.000
_cell.length_c   1.000
_cell.angle_alpha   90.00
_cell.angle_beta   90.00
_cell.angle_gamma   90.00
#
_symmetry.space_group_name_H-M   'P 1'
#
loop_
_entity.id
_entity.type
_entity.pdbx_description
1 polymer ?
#
loop_
_entity_poly.entity_id
_entity_poly.type
_entity_poly.pdbx_seq_one_letter_code
_entity_poly.pdbx_strand_id
1 'polypeptide(L)' 'MRVGPLGIPEMIAILVVILLVFGARRLPEIGSSMGKGIRTFKTALMGEDEKEESEKQTAASGNDDNKA' A
#
# COMPACT_ATOMS: atom_id res chain seq x y z
N MET A 1 9.56 -4.95 34.13
CA MET A 1 10.44 -4.79 32.96
C MET A 1 10.11 -5.91 31.98
N ARG A 2 9.28 -5.63 30.97
CA ARG A 2 8.98 -6.58 29.88
C ARG A 2 9.69 -6.07 28.64
N VAL A 3 10.75 -6.76 28.27
CA VAL A 3 11.54 -6.51 27.07
C VAL A 3 11.41 -7.77 26.20
N GLY A 4 10.96 -7.61 24.96
CA GLY A 4 10.96 -8.63 23.92
C GLY A 4 9.92 -8.38 22.84
N PRO A 5 10.21 -8.68 21.57
CA PRO A 5 11.35 -8.22 20.76
C PRO A 5 10.82 -7.24 19.71
N LEU A 6 11.29 -5.98 19.68
CA LEU A 6 10.80 -4.97 18.73
C LEU A 6 9.30 -4.71 18.89
N GLY A 7 8.95 -3.80 19.80
CA GLY A 7 7.58 -3.32 19.85
C GLY A 7 7.22 -2.57 18.57
N ILE A 8 5.93 -2.27 18.42
CA ILE A 8 5.44 -1.30 17.43
C ILE A 8 6.30 0.00 17.39
N PRO A 9 6.82 0.54 18.50
CA PRO A 9 7.67 1.73 18.47
C PRO A 9 8.96 1.58 17.63
N GLU A 10 9.70 0.49 17.78
CA GLU A 10 10.92 0.25 17.01
C GLU A 10 10.63 0.06 15.52
N MET A 11 9.54 -0.62 15.18
CA MET A 11 9.09 -0.77 13.79
C MET A 11 8.73 0.58 13.15
N ILE A 12 8.08 1.47 13.90
CA ILE A 12 7.79 2.84 13.45
C ILE A 12 9.09 3.63 13.25
N ALA A 13 10.06 3.51 14.14
CA ALA A 13 11.35 4.19 13.99
C ALA A 13 12.08 3.79 12.70
N ILE A 14 12.10 2.49 12.38
CA ILE A 14 12.68 1.98 11.12
C ILE A 14 11.89 2.49 9.91
N LEU A 15 10.55 2.46 9.97
CA LEU A 15 9.68 2.98 8.91
C LEU A 15 9.96 4.45 8.62
N VAL A 16 10.16 5.27 9.66
CA VAL A 16 10.50 6.70 9.52
C VAL A 16 11.84 6.87 8.81
N VAL A 17 12.86 6.07 9.15
CA VAL A 17 14.16 6.13 8.46
C VAL A 17 14.03 5.76 6.98
N ILE A 18 13.28 4.71 6.66
CA ILE A 18 12.99 4.29 5.27
C ILE A 18 12.24 5.43 4.55
N LEU A 19 11.25 6.04 5.19
CA LEU A 19 10.51 7.17 4.65
C LEU A 19 11.39 8.40 4.40
N LEU A 20 12.43 8.64 5.20
CA LEU A 20 13.38 9.74 4.97
C LEU A 20 14.28 9.45 3.76
N VAL A 21 14.73 8.21 3.58
CA VAL A 21 15.60 7.83 2.46
C VAL A 21 14.82 7.76 1.14
N PHE A 22 13.66 7.11 1.14
CA PHE A 22 12.86 6.87 -0.06
C PHE A 22 11.81 7.96 -0.31
N GLY A 23 11.37 8.68 0.73
CA GLY A 23 10.28 9.65 0.66
C GLY A 23 8.90 9.02 0.82
N ALA A 24 7.97 9.74 1.45
CA ALA A 24 6.60 9.27 1.72
C ALA A 24 5.76 8.99 0.47
N ARG A 25 6.10 9.57 -0.70
CA ARG A 25 5.40 9.29 -1.97
C ARG A 25 5.82 7.98 -2.64
N ARG A 26 7.02 7.46 -2.35
CA ARG A 26 7.54 6.27 -3.04
C ARG A 26 6.99 4.96 -2.52
N LEU A 27 6.73 4.85 -1.20
CA LEU A 27 6.10 3.67 -0.62
C LEU A 27 4.72 3.32 -1.21
N PRO A 28 3.75 4.25 -1.31
CA PRO A 28 2.44 3.95 -1.90
C PRO A 28 2.52 3.69 -3.41
N GLU A 29 3.44 4.33 -4.13
CA GLU A 29 3.67 4.12 -5.56
C GLU A 29 4.15 2.68 -5.84
N ILE A 30 5.15 2.21 -5.07
CA ILE A 30 5.65 0.84 -5.14
C ILE A 30 4.59 -0.15 -4.64
N GLY A 31 3.87 0.18 -3.57
CA GLY A 31 2.79 -0.66 -3.05
C GLY A 31 1.61 -0.83 -4.02
N SER A 32 1.24 0.21 -4.75
CA SER A 32 0.17 0.15 -5.75
C SER A 32 0.55 -0.72 -6.95
N SER A 33 1.78 -0.57 -7.46
CA SER A 33 2.28 -1.39 -8.56
C SER A 33 2.47 -2.86 -8.16
N MET A 34 3.07 -3.11 -7.00
CA MET A 34 3.22 -4.46 -6.44
C MET A 34 1.87 -5.11 -6.12
N GLY A 35 0.93 -4.35 -5.56
CA GLY A 35 -0.41 -4.83 -5.21
C GLY A 35 -1.22 -5.26 -6.43
N LYS A 36 -1.12 -4.53 -7.55
CA LYS A 36 -1.72 -4.95 -8.83
C LYS A 36 -1.14 -6.29 -9.31
N GLY A 37 0.18 -6.44 -9.28
CA GLY A 37 0.85 -7.69 -9.65
C GLY A 37 0.45 -8.88 -8.77
N ILE A 38 0.40 -8.67 -7.44
CA ILE A 38 -0.04 -9.69 -6.48
C ILE A 38 -1.51 -10.06 -6.73
N ARG A 39 -2.37 -9.09 -7.04
CA ARG A 39 -3.78 -9.35 -7.35
C ARG A 39 -3.93 -10.19 -8.62
N THR A 40 -3.23 -9.84 -9.69
CA THR A 40 -3.21 -10.64 -10.94
C THR A 40 -2.65 -12.05 -10.70
N PHE A 41 -1.58 -12.17 -9.89
CA PHE A 41 -1.01 -13.46 -9.52
C PHE A 41 -1.99 -14.31 -8.72
N LYS A 42 -2.68 -13.73 -7.73
CA LYS A 42 -3.73 -14.41 -6.95
C LYS A 42 -4.86 -14.89 -7.85
N THR A 43 -5.37 -14.03 -8.75
CA THR A 43 -6.43 -14.40 -9.70
C THR A 43 -6.02 -15.53 -10.64
N ALA A 44 -4.77 -15.53 -11.11
CA ALA A 44 -4.25 -16.61 -11.96
C ALA A 44 -4.11 -17.94 -11.20
N LEU A 45 -3.80 -17.90 -9.90
CA LEU A 45 -3.68 -19.09 -9.07
C LEU A 45 -5.01 -19.66 -8.57
N MET A 46 -6.00 -18.80 -8.29
CA MET A 46 -7.28 -19.22 -7.68
C MET A 46 -8.41 -19.45 -8.68
N GLY A 47 -8.20 -19.17 -9.98
CA GLY A 47 -9.22 -19.31 -11.01
C GLY A 47 -10.19 -18.12 -11.03
N GLU A 48 -10.87 -17.92 -12.17
CA GLU A 48 -11.60 -16.70 -12.54
C GLU A 48 -12.80 -16.30 -11.65
N ASP A 49 -13.14 -17.08 -10.62
CA ASP A 49 -14.39 -16.94 -9.86
C ASP A 49 -14.38 -15.81 -8.80
N GLU A 50 -13.26 -15.10 -8.59
CA GLU A 50 -13.16 -14.00 -7.60
C GLU A 50 -13.05 -12.58 -8.23
N LYS A 51 -13.61 -12.36 -9.42
CA LYS A 51 -13.24 -11.18 -10.24
C LYS A 51 -13.84 -9.81 -9.87
N GLU A 52 -14.90 -9.66 -9.07
CA GLU A 52 -15.70 -8.43 -9.22
C GLU A 52 -15.45 -7.23 -8.26
N GLU A 53 -14.73 -7.32 -7.14
CA GLU A 53 -14.88 -6.23 -6.14
C GLU A 53 -13.80 -5.13 -6.11
N SER A 54 -12.62 -5.30 -6.68
CA SER A 54 -11.48 -4.42 -6.34
C SER A 54 -11.09 -3.35 -7.39
N GLU A 55 -11.91 -3.07 -8.41
CA GLU A 55 -11.60 -2.02 -9.41
C GLU A 55 -12.01 -0.58 -9.04
N LYS A 56 -12.77 -0.34 -7.96
CA LYS A 56 -13.36 0.99 -7.72
C LYS A 56 -12.62 1.90 -6.71
N GLN A 57 -11.43 1.54 -6.22
CA GLN A 57 -10.69 2.35 -5.24
C GLN A 57 -9.22 2.53 -5.61
N THR A 58 -8.94 3.25 -6.69
CA THR A 58 -7.61 3.88 -6.87
C THR A 58 -7.74 5.18 -7.65
N ALA A 59 -8.61 6.09 -7.19
CA ALA A 59 -8.71 7.46 -7.75
C ALA A 59 -9.38 8.45 -6.77
N ALA A 60 -9.06 8.39 -5.47
CA ALA A 60 -9.60 9.36 -4.50
C ALA A 60 -8.49 9.93 -3.60
N SER A 61 -7.64 10.78 -4.16
CA SER A 61 -7.16 12.02 -3.51
C SER A 61 -6.30 12.80 -4.51
N GLY A 62 -6.81 13.94 -4.99
CA GLY A 62 -6.07 14.89 -5.83
C GLY A 62 -6.81 15.29 -7.11
N ASN A 63 -7.94 15.98 -6.99
CA ASN A 63 -8.27 17.09 -7.90
C ASN A 63 -9.30 18.01 -7.20
N ASP A 64 -8.80 18.94 -6.39
CA ASP A 64 -9.41 20.28 -6.35
C ASP A 64 -9.31 20.80 -7.79
N ASP A 65 -10.45 21.09 -8.42
CA ASP A 65 -10.62 22.21 -9.35
C ASP A 65 -12.00 22.14 -10.04
N ASN A 66 -12.79 23.17 -9.76
CA ASN A 66 -13.76 23.81 -10.66
C ASN A 66 -15.08 23.06 -10.97
N LYS A 67 -16.21 23.59 -10.45
CA LYS A 67 -17.29 24.16 -11.29
C LYS A 67 -18.49 24.66 -10.46
N ALA A 68 -18.70 25.98 -10.54
CA ALA A 68 -19.91 26.78 -10.29
C ALA A 68 -20.37 27.00 -8.84
#